data_AF-A0A059JH74-F1
#
_entry.id   AF-A0A059JH74-F1
#
_cell.length_a   1.000
_cell.length_b   1.000
_cell.length_c   1.000
_cell.angle_alpha   90.00
_cell.angle_beta   90.00
_cell.angle_gamma   90.00
#
_symmetry.space_group_name_H-M   'P 1'
#
loop_
_entity.id
_entity.type
_entity.pdbx_description
1 polymer ?
#
loop_
_entity_poly.entity_id
_entity_poly.type
_entity_poly.pdbx_seq_one_letter_code
_entity_poly.pdbx_strand_id
1 'polypeptide(L)' 'NSNEKSTICSTLYSSPASIDYATRTARILARRMKMPVYVGCSADFSGMMVEEETEGLAKVVNTIMAEWEKQRQS' A
#
# COMPACT_ATOMS: atom_id res chain seq x y z
N ASN A 1 -0.64 -6.22 25.93
CA ASN A 1 -0.12 -5.11 25.12
C ASN A 1 0.57 -5.66 23.87
N SER A 2 -0.19 -6.19 22.91
CA SER A 2 0.35 -6.65 21.64
C SER A 2 0.64 -5.43 20.77
N ASN A 3 1.91 -5.24 20.40
CA ASN A 3 2.37 -4.12 19.61
C ASN A 3 1.76 -4.20 18.20
N GLU A 4 0.61 -3.55 17.97
CA GLU A 4 -0.09 -3.49 16.67
C GLU A 4 0.75 -2.86 15.54
N LYS A 5 1.98 -2.42 15.84
CA LYS A 5 2.88 -1.71 14.93
C LYS A 5 3.76 -2.61 14.06
N SER A 6 3.91 -3.90 14.37
CA SER A 6 4.82 -4.80 13.62
C SER A 6 4.14 -5.51 12.45
N THR A 7 3.63 -4.76 11.48
CA THR A 7 3.27 -5.36 10.17
C THR A 7 4.55 -5.78 9.46
N ILE A 8 4.73 -7.09 9.33
CA ILE A 8 5.83 -7.69 8.57
C ILE A 8 5.46 -7.58 7.07
N CYS A 9 6.44 -7.27 6.23
CA CYS A 9 6.27 -7.20 4.78
C CYS A 9 7.50 -7.85 4.15
N SER A 10 7.26 -8.74 3.19
CA SER A 10 8.29 -9.49 2.49
C SER A 10 8.15 -9.24 1.00
N THR A 11 9.23 -8.80 0.37
CA THR A 11 9.28 -8.60 -1.08
C THR A 11 9.19 -9.96 -1.78
N LEU A 12 8.17 -10.15 -2.61
CA LEU A 12 8.02 -11.35 -3.45
C LEU A 12 8.69 -11.20 -4.82
N TYR A 13 8.68 -9.99 -5.37
CA TYR A 13 9.34 -9.64 -6.63
C TYR A 13 10.02 -8.28 -6.49
N SER A 14 11.27 -8.18 -6.93
CA SER A 14 12.08 -6.97 -6.79
C SER A 14 12.18 -6.23 -8.12
N SER A 15 11.47 -5.11 -8.23
CA SER A 15 11.63 -4.12 -9.30
C SER A 15 12.09 -2.80 -8.68
N PRO A 16 13.33 -2.32 -8.94
CA PRO A 16 13.85 -1.11 -8.31
C PRO A 16 12.96 0.13 -8.49
N ALA A 17 12.28 0.23 -9.64
CA ALA A 17 11.42 1.37 -9.95
C ALA A 17 10.12 1.43 -9.12
N SER A 18 9.67 0.32 -8.54
CA SER A 18 8.34 0.23 -7.92
C SER A 18 8.30 -0.45 -6.55
N ILE A 19 9.40 -1.04 -6.10
CA ILE A 19 9.48 -1.81 -4.86
C ILE A 19 9.11 -0.97 -3.62
N ASP A 20 9.55 0.28 -3.55
CA ASP A 20 9.28 1.16 -2.42
C ASP A 20 7.80 1.53 -2.35
N TYR A 21 7.21 1.88 -3.50
CA TYR A 21 5.78 2.17 -3.62
C TYR A 21 4.92 0.96 -3.22
N ALA A 22 5.24 -0.22 -3.77
CA ALA A 22 4.54 -1.46 -3.46
C ALA A 22 4.63 -1.81 -1.96
N THR A 23 5.83 -1.68 -1.39
CA THR A 23 6.09 -1.97 0.04
C THR A 23 5.31 -1.05 0.96
N ARG A 24 5.30 0.27 0.67
CA ARG A 24 4.53 1.27 1.44
C ARG A 24 3.04 0.97 1.36
N THR A 25 2.52 0.73 0.16
CA THR A 25 1.11 0.39 -0.07
C THR A 25 0.71 -0.87 0.69
N ALA A 26 1.49 -1.95 0.57
CA ALA A 26 1.21 -3.22 1.24
C ALA A 26 1.15 -3.07 2.77
N ARG A 27 2.12 -2.37 3.37
CA ARG A 27 2.14 -2.13 4.82
C ARG A 27 0.94 -1.32 5.28
N ILE A 28 0.57 -0.26 4.56
CA ILE A 28 -0.56 0.59 4.94
C ILE A 28 -1.87 -0.21 4.88
N LEU A 29 -2.09 -0.91 3.77
CA LEU A 29 -3.32 -1.70 3.58
C LEU A 29 -3.40 -2.85 4.59
N ALA A 30 -2.33 -3.63 4.79
CA ALA A 30 -2.34 -4.72 5.76
C ALA A 30 -2.63 -4.23 7.19
N ARG A 31 -2.13 -3.05 7.58
CA ARG A 31 -2.44 -2.43 8.88
C ARG A 31 -3.91 -2.06 9.02
N ARG A 32 -4.49 -1.45 7.98
CA ARG A 32 -5.86 -0.94 8.01
C ARG A 32 -6.89 -2.06 7.85
N MET A 33 -6.63 -3.03 6.97
CA MET A 33 -7.52 -4.16 6.71
C MET A 33 -7.41 -5.28 7.74
N LYS A 34 -6.35 -5.28 8.56
CA LYS A 34 -6.07 -6.30 9.59
C LYS A 34 -6.03 -7.73 9.01
N MET A 35 -5.52 -7.87 7.78
CA MET A 35 -5.32 -9.15 7.09
C MET A 35 -4.07 -9.10 6.19
N PRO A 36 -3.55 -10.26 5.74
CA PRO A 36 -2.46 -10.29 4.76
C PRO A 36 -2.88 -9.62 3.45
N VAL A 37 -2.02 -8.75 2.91
CA VAL A 37 -2.24 -8.04 1.65
C VAL A 37 -1.04 -8.26 0.73
N TYR A 38 -1.32 -8.56 -0.54
CA TYR A 38 -0.32 -8.70 -1.59
C TYR A 38 -0.46 -7.54 -2.56
N VAL A 39 0.64 -6.85 -2.85
CA VAL A 39 0.65 -5.70 -3.77
C VAL A 39 1.67 -5.93 -4.86
N GLY A 40 1.22 -5.84 -6.11
CA GLY A 40 2.07 -5.66 -7.27
C GLY A 40 2.06 -4.19 -7.70
N CYS A 41 3.16 -3.72 -8.28
CA CYS A 41 3.23 -2.38 -8.83
C CYS A 41 4.01 -2.38 -10.15
N SER A 42 3.33 -2.00 -11.23
CA SER A 42 3.87 -1.85 -12.58
C SER A 42 3.90 -0.39 -13.04
N ALA A 43 3.65 0.55 -12.13
CA ALA A 43 3.71 1.97 -12.44
C ALA A 43 5.17 2.44 -12.54
N ASP A 44 5.41 3.36 -13.47
CA ASP A 44 6.66 4.12 -13.54
C ASP A 44 6.44 5.49 -12.89
N PHE A 45 7.32 5.84 -11.96
CA PHE A 45 7.31 7.10 -11.22
C PHE A 45 8.48 8.01 -11.62
N SER A 46 9.19 7.67 -12.70
CA SER A 46 10.31 8.46 -13.21
C SER A 46 9.87 9.89 -13.54
N GLY A 47 10.64 10.87 -13.07
CA GLY A 47 10.36 12.30 -13.29
C GLY A 47 9.26 12.90 -12.41
N MET A 48 8.61 12.14 -11.53
CA MET A 48 7.67 12.68 -10.55
C MET A 48 8.37 13.32 -9.35
N MET A 49 7.73 14.35 -8.79
CA MET A 49 8.14 14.91 -7.51
C MET A 49 7.68 14.00 -6.35
N VAL A 50 8.43 14.02 -5.24
CA VAL A 50 8.13 13.19 -4.06
C VAL A 50 6.75 13.52 -3.48
N GLU A 51 6.38 14.80 -3.54
CA GLU A 51 5.08 15.30 -3.09
C GLU A 51 3.93 14.71 -3.92
N GLU A 52 4.09 14.65 -5.24
CA GLU A 52 3.09 14.09 -6.15
C GLU A 52 2.91 12.58 -5.93
N GLU A 53 4.03 11.85 -5.75
CA GLU A 53 3.97 10.42 -5.43
C GLU A 53 3.26 10.16 -4.09
N THR A 54 3.56 10.99 -3.09
CA THR A 54 2.98 10.83 -1.74
C THR A 54 1.49 11.17 -1.73
N GLU A 55 1.07 12.21 -2.46
CA GLU A 55 -0.35 12.53 -2.66
C GLU A 55 -1.07 11.41 -3.42
N GLY A 56 -0.46 10.91 -4.50
CA GLY A 56 -0.97 9.79 -5.29
C GLY A 56 -1.17 8.53 -4.44
N LEU A 57 -0.18 8.19 -3.61
CA LEU A 57 -0.26 7.05 -2.68
C LEU A 57 -1.43 7.21 -1.70
N ALA A 58 -1.59 8.40 -1.10
CA ALA A 58 -2.68 8.66 -0.17
C ALA A 58 -4.05 8.48 -0.84
N LYS A 59 -4.20 8.99 -2.07
CA LYS A 59 -5.43 8.85 -2.86
C LYS A 59 -5.73 7.39 -3.17
N VAL A 60 -4.75 6.63 -3.66
CA VAL A 60 -4.90 5.20 -3.97
C VAL A 60 -5.33 4.41 -2.74
N VAL A 61 -4.64 4.59 -1.61
CA VAL A 61 -4.98 3.89 -0.35
C VAL A 61 -6.40 4.23 0.08
N ASN A 62 -6.80 5.50 0.03
CA ASN A 62 -8.13 5.91 0.47
C ASN A 62 -9.24 5.34 -0.43
N THR A 63 -9.03 5.31 -1.75
CA THR A 63 -9.96 4.68 -2.69
C THR A 63 -10.12 3.19 -2.41
N ILE A 64 -9.01 2.46 -2.21
CA ILE A 64 -9.05 1.03 -1.88
C ILE A 64 -9.79 0.79 -0.56
N MET A 65 -9.51 1.59 0.47
CA MET A 65 -10.16 1.43 1.78
C MET A 65 -11.66 1.74 1.74
N ALA A 66 -12.10 2.71 0.94
CA ALA A 66 -13.51 3.01 0.78
C ALA A 66 -14.29 1.84 0.17
N GLU A 67 -13.74 1.22 -0.88
CA GLU A 67 -14.33 0.05 -1.51
C GLU A 67 -14.29 -1.19 -0.59
N TRP A 68 -13.17 -1.39 0.12
CA TRP A 68 -13.05 -2.45 1.12
C TRP A 68 -14.12 -2.37 2.22
N GLU A 69 -14.35 -1.17 2.76
CA GLU A 69 -15.33 -0.96 3.81
C GLU A 69 -16.76 -1.19 3.30
N LYS A 70 -17.05 -0.76 2.06
CA LYS A 70 -18.35 -1.02 1.40
C LYS A 70 -18.63 -2.52 1.29
N GLN A 71 -17.64 -3.32 0.90
CA GLN A 71 -17.79 -4.78 0.79
C GLN A 71 -17.94 -5.49 2.14
N ARG A 72 -17.43 -4.90 3.23
CA ARG A 72 -17.62 -5.47 4.58
C ARG A 72 -19.02 -5.25 5.15
N GLN A 73 -19.76 -4.29 4.60
CA GLN A 73 -21.10 -3.92 5.06
C GLN A 73 -22.22 -4.57 4.23
N SER A 74 -21.88 -5.25 3.13
CA SER A 74 -22.79 -6.06 2.30
C SER A 74 -22.82 -7.52 2.75
#